data_AF-A0A967FE36-F1
#
_entry.id   AF-A0A967FE36-F1
#
_cell.length_a   1.000
_cell.length_b   1.000
_cell.length_c   1.000
_cell.angle_alpha   90.00
_cell.angle_beta   90.00
_cell.angle_gamma   90.00
#
_symmetry.space_group_name_H-M   'P 1'
#
loop_
_entity.id
_entity.type
_entity.pdbx_description
1 polymer ?
#
loop_
_entity_poly.entity_id
_entity_poly.type
_entity_poly.pdbx_seq_one_letter_code
_entity_poly.pdbx_strand_id
1 'polypeptide(L)'
;VAFRIPNLLRRLFAEGSLTISFIPVFTEYLETKSKEEAKKISDAVFTILLSLLVIISIAGILLSPYIIKLFAAGFDQSTFELAVSLNRIMFPYILFISLT
;
A
#
# COMPACT_ATOMS: atom_id res chain seq x y z
N VAL A 1 -7.29 16.49 -2.77
CA VAL A 1 -7.14 15.93 -1.41
C VAL A 1 -7.25 14.41 -1.41
N ALA A 2 -8.30 13.80 -1.97
CA ALA A 2 -8.47 12.35 -2.07
C ALA A 2 -7.24 11.62 -2.67
N PHE A 3 -6.64 12.15 -3.74
CA PHE A 3 -5.41 11.57 -4.34
C PHE A 3 -4.15 11.63 -3.46
N ARG A 4 -4.08 12.50 -2.45
CA ARG A 4 -2.87 12.65 -1.62
C ARG A 4 -2.63 11.43 -0.74
N ILE A 5 -3.70 10.80 -0.24
CA ILE A 5 -3.61 9.65 0.67
C ILE A 5 -3.13 8.39 -0.05
N PRO A 6 -3.76 7.96 -1.18
CA PRO A 6 -3.23 6.86 -1.98
C PRO A 6 -1.82 7.13 -2.48
N ASN A 7 -1.51 8.38 -2.84
CA ASN A 7 -0.17 8.73 -3.31
C ASN A 7 0.87 8.61 -2.19
N LEU A 8 0.62 9.09 -0.98
CA LEU A 8 1.52 8.91 0.18
C LEU A 8 1.81 7.43 0.46
N LEU A 9 0.76 6.60 0.46
CA LEU A 9 0.90 5.16 0.66
C LEU A 9 1.70 4.52 -0.48
N ARG A 10 1.45 4.90 -1.74
CA ARG A 10 2.27 4.51 -2.90
C ARG A 10 3.74 4.88 -2.70
N ARG A 11 4.06 6.08 -2.19
CA ARG A 11 5.45 6.49 -1.93
C ARG A 11 6.13 5.63 -0.86
N LEU A 12 5.38 5.25 0.18
CA LEU A 12 5.91 4.46 1.29
C LEU A 12 6.12 2.99 0.93
N PHE A 13 5.24 2.41 0.12
CA PHE A 13 5.23 0.97 -0.16
C PHE A 13 5.66 0.59 -1.59
N ALA A 14 5.53 1.49 -2.57
CA ALA A 14 5.71 1.18 -3.99
C ALA A 14 6.84 1.96 -4.69
N GLU A 15 7.25 3.14 -4.20
CA GLU A 15 8.35 3.92 -4.81
C GLU A 15 9.77 3.40 -4.48
N GLY A 16 9.92 2.11 -4.17
CA GLY A 16 11.22 1.44 -4.13
C GLY A 16 11.86 1.27 -2.76
N SER A 17 11.25 1.74 -1.66
CA SER A 17 11.70 1.41 -0.30
C SER A 17 11.79 -0.10 -0.09
N LEU A 18 10.75 -0.80 -0.55
CA LEU A 18 10.66 -2.24 -0.51
C LEU A 18 11.74 -2.89 -1.39
N THR A 19 11.86 -2.45 -2.64
CA THR A 19 12.85 -2.94 -3.62
C THR A 19 14.29 -2.78 -3.10
N ILE A 20 14.61 -1.64 -2.46
CA ILE A 20 15.92 -1.36 -1.87
C ILE A 20 16.24 -2.33 -0.72
N SER A 21 15.25 -2.69 0.10
CA SER A 21 15.44 -3.66 1.19
C SER A 21 15.39 -5.12 0.73
N PHE A 22 14.64 -5.42 -0.34
CA PHE A 22 14.41 -6.78 -0.82
C PHE A 22 15.54 -7.31 -1.69
N ILE A 23 16.05 -6.50 -2.63
CA ILE A 23 17.11 -6.93 -3.56
C ILE A 23 18.36 -7.45 -2.82
N PRO A 24 18.91 -6.76 -1.81
CA PRO A 24 20.10 -7.24 -1.09
C PRO A 24 19.87 -8.59 -0.41
N VAL A 25 18.72 -8.76 0.27
CA VAL A 25 18.36 -10.01 0.97
C VAL A 25 18.17 -11.15 -0.03
N PHE A 26 17.51 -10.88 -1.16
CA PHE A 26 17.31 -11.88 -2.20
C PHE A 26 18.63 -12.31 -2.85
N THR A 27 19.52 -11.36 -3.15
CA THR A 27 20.85 -11.63 -3.70
C THR A 27 21.72 -12.42 -2.71
N GLU A 28 21.70 -12.06 -1.42
CA GLU A 28 22.42 -12.80 -0.38
C GLU A 28 21.96 -14.27 -0.33
N TYR A 29 20.65 -14.53 -0.45
CA TYR A 29 20.12 -15.90 -0.50
C TYR A 29 20.49 -16.64 -1.79
N LEU A 30 20.61 -15.96 -2.92
CA LEU A 30 21.09 -16.59 -4.16
C LEU A 30 22.57 -16.95 -4.11
N GLU A 31 23.39 -16.16 -3.42
CA GLU A 31 24.84 -16.36 -3.31
C GLU A 31 25.22 -17.36 -2.22
N THR A 32 24.49 -17.36 -1.10
CA THR A 32 24.83 -18.16 0.09
C THR A 32 24.00 -19.43 0.23
N LYS A 33 22.83 -19.52 -0.42
CA LYS A 33 21.88 -20.63 -0.29
C LYS A 33 21.46 -21.20 -1.66
N SER A 34 20.58 -22.21 -1.63
CA SER A 34 20.02 -22.77 -2.86
C SER A 34 18.97 -21.85 -3.49
N LYS A 35 18.77 -21.97 -4.81
CA LYS A 35 17.69 -21.27 -5.53
C LYS A 35 16.30 -21.49 -4.91
N GLU A 36 16.09 -22.65 -4.27
CA GLU A 36 14.84 -22.99 -3.61
C GLU A 36 14.62 -22.17 -2.34
N GLU A 37 15.68 -21.89 -1.56
CA GLU A 37 15.60 -21.00 -0.41
C GLU A 37 15.40 -19.53 -0.82
N ALA A 38 16.06 -19.09 -1.89
CA ALA A 38 15.84 -17.77 -2.47
C ALA A 38 14.38 -17.60 -2.95
N LYS A 39 13.78 -18.65 -3.54
CA LYS A 39 12.36 -18.63 -3.90
C LYS A 39 11.45 -18.55 -2.66
N LYS A 40 11.73 -19.33 -1.63
CA LYS A 40 10.95 -19.30 -0.37
C LYS A 40 10.93 -17.94 0.29
N ILE A 41 12.07 -17.23 0.32
CA ILE A 41 12.10 -15.89 0.91
C ILE A 41 11.32 -14.87 0.07
N SER A 42 11.41 -14.96 -1.26
CA SER A 42 10.60 -14.16 -2.17
C SER A 42 9.09 -14.39 -1.95
N ASP A 43 8.67 -15.65 -1.91
CA ASP A 43 7.27 -16.02 -1.68
C ASP A 43 6.77 -15.54 -0.31
N ALA A 44 7.60 -15.64 0.73
CA ALA A 44 7.28 -15.18 2.08
C ALA A 44 7.12 -13.66 2.14
N VAL A 45 8.06 -12.91 1.56
CA VAL A 45 8.02 -11.45 1.48
C VAL A 45 6.77 -11.00 0.72
N PHE A 46 6.50 -11.59 -0.44
CA PHE A 46 5.32 -11.28 -1.25
C PHE A 46 4.02 -11.54 -0.47
N THR A 47 3.93 -12.68 0.23
CA THR A 47 2.75 -13.04 1.03
C THR A 47 2.51 -12.06 2.17
N ILE A 48 3.58 -11.67 2.88
CA ILE A 48 3.50 -10.69 3.98
C ILE A 48 3.03 -9.35 3.45
N LEU A 49 3.59 -8.89 2.33
CA LEU A 49 3.25 -7.61 1.74
C LEU A 49 1.84 -7.56 1.21
N LEU A 50 1.43 -8.58 0.46
CA LEU A 50 0.06 -8.70 -0.02
C LEU A 50 -0.93 -8.66 1.16
N SER A 51 -0.66 -9.43 2.21
CA SER A 51 -1.49 -9.48 3.42
C SER A 51 -1.58 -8.10 4.10
N LEU A 52 -0.44 -7.43 4.27
CA LEU A 52 -0.37 -6.10 4.87
C LEU A 52 -1.11 -5.05 4.05
N LEU A 53 -0.93 -5.05 2.72
CA LEU A 53 -1.61 -4.14 1.80
C LEU A 53 -3.12 -4.37 1.82
N VAL A 54 -3.59 -5.62 1.89
CA VAL A 54 -5.02 -5.95 2.00
C VAL A 54 -5.60 -5.39 3.30
N ILE A 55 -4.91 -5.59 4.43
CA ILE A 55 -5.33 -5.05 5.73
C ILE A 55 -5.41 -3.53 5.69
N ILE A 56 -4.39 -2.85 5.15
CA ILE A 56 -4.35 -1.40 5.02
C ILE A 56 -5.46 -0.89 4.11
N SER A 57 -5.73 -1.59 3.00
CA SER A 57 -6.78 -1.23 2.05
C SER A 57 -8.16 -1.29 2.70
N ILE A 58 -8.48 -2.40 3.39
CA ILE A 58 -9.74 -2.56 4.12
C ILE A 58 -9.86 -1.51 5.22
N ALA A 59 -8.81 -1.31 6.02
CA ALA A 59 -8.80 -0.30 7.06
C ALA A 59 -9.03 1.11 6.49
N GLY A 60 -8.41 1.45 5.37
CA GLY A 60 -8.57 2.73 4.68
C GLY A 60 -9.97 2.97 4.13
N ILE A 61 -10.64 1.93 3.63
CA ILE A 61 -12.04 2.00 3.19
C ILE A 61 -12.97 2.28 4.38
N LEU A 62 -12.80 1.54 5.48
CA LEU A 62 -13.62 1.68 6.69
C LEU A 62 -13.39 3.03 7.37
N LEU A 63 -12.14 3.46 7.45
CA LEU A 63 -11.72 4.70 8.11
C LEU A 63 -11.78 5.93 7.18
N SER A 64 -12.17 5.77 5.91
CA SER A 64 -12.30 6.87 4.94
C SER A 64 -12.99 8.13 5.47
N PRO A 65 -14.16 8.08 6.17
CA PRO A 65 -14.78 9.29 6.72
C PRO A 65 -13.89 10.01 7.74
N TYR A 66 -13.18 9.28 8.61
CA TYR A 66 -12.26 9.88 9.58
C TYR A 66 -11.03 10.46 8.91
N ILE A 67 -10.47 9.73 7.94
CA ILE A 67 -9.32 10.18 7.16
C ILE A 67 -9.67 11.48 6.44
N ILE A 68 -10.78 11.52 5.69
CA ILE A 68 -11.18 12.73 4.96
C ILE A 68 -11.47 13.87 5.93
N LYS A 69 -12.08 13.61 7.10
CA LYS A 69 -12.37 14.64 8.10
C LYS A 69 -11.10 15.36 8.59
N LEU A 70 -9.96 14.67 8.67
CA LEU A 70 -8.67 15.29 9.01
C LEU A 70 -8.15 16.24 7.92
N PHE A 71 -8.52 16.02 6.65
CA PHE A 71 -8.04 16.81 5.52
C PHE A 71 -9.10 17.75 4.91
N ALA A 72 -10.35 17.67 5.37
CA ALA A 72 -11.51 18.35 4.79
C ALA A 72 -11.88 19.67 5.50
N ALA A 73 -10.91 20.38 6.07
CA ALA A 73 -11.16 21.71 6.61
C ALA A 73 -11.72 22.62 5.51
N GLY A 74 -12.98 23.04 5.65
CA GLY A 74 -13.68 23.91 4.70
C GLY A 74 -14.53 23.22 3.62
N PHE A 75 -14.74 21.90 3.69
CA PHE A 75 -15.66 21.22 2.76
C PHE A 75 -17.11 21.38 3.22
N ASP A 76 -18.02 21.59 2.27
CA ASP A 76 -19.46 21.40 2.53
C ASP A 76 -19.80 19.89 2.64
N GLN A 77 -21.01 19.59 3.12
CA GLN A 77 -21.45 18.22 3.39
C GLN A 77 -21.42 17.34 2.12
N SER A 78 -21.85 17.87 0.97
CA SER A 78 -21.87 17.12 -0.29
C SER A 78 -20.47 16.83 -0.82
N THR A 79 -19.54 17.78 -0.72
CA THR A 79 -18.14 17.61 -1.11
C THR A 79 -17.43 16.63 -0.18
N PHE A 80 -17.75 16.64 1.11
CA PHE A 80 -17.22 15.66 2.07
C PHE A 80 -17.66 14.24 1.71
N GLU A 81 -18.95 14.00 1.48
CA GLU A 81 -19.50 12.68 1.13
C GLU A 81 -18.92 12.15 -0.19
N LEU A 82 -18.77 13.05 -1.19
CA LEU A 82 -18.12 12.72 -2.46
C LEU A 82 -16.65 12.33 -2.24
N ALA A 83 -15.91 13.11 -1.44
CA ALA A 83 -14.51 12.84 -1.14
C ALA A 83 -14.32 11.50 -0.40
N VAL A 84 -15.22 11.15 0.54
CA VAL A 84 -15.23 9.85 1.22
C VAL A 84 -15.46 8.72 0.22
N SER A 85 -16.43 8.88 -0.66
CA SER A 85 -16.77 7.86 -1.67
C SER A 85 -15.62 7.62 -2.64
N LEU A 86 -15.01 8.70 -3.15
CA LEU A 86 -13.83 8.62 -4.01
C LEU A 86 -12.64 7.97 -3.29
N ASN A 87 -12.41 8.33 -2.02
CA ASN A 87 -11.33 7.76 -1.23
C ASN A 87 -11.49 6.23 -1.06
N ARG A 88 -12.72 5.76 -0.79
CA ARG A 88 -13.02 4.32 -0.70
C ARG A 88 -12.72 3.58 -2.02
N ILE A 89 -13.05 4.18 -3.15
CA ILE A 89 -12.79 3.60 -4.48
C ILE A 89 -11.28 3.57 -4.78
N MET A 90 -10.55 4.58 -4.33
CA MET A 90 -9.11 4.70 -4.58
C MET A 90 -8.23 3.85 -3.65
N PHE A 91 -8.73 3.37 -2.52
CA PHE A 91 -7.93 2.55 -1.60
C PHE A 91 -7.52 1.18 -2.18
N PRO A 92 -8.41 0.41 -2.84
CA PRO A 92 -8.04 -0.83 -3.53
C PRO A 92 -6.94 -0.67 -4.58
N TYR A 93 -6.83 0.51 -5.22
CA TYR A 93 -5.77 0.78 -6.20
C TYR A 93 -4.35 0.65 -5.62
N ILE A 94 -4.18 0.89 -4.31
CA ILE A 94 -2.89 0.75 -3.62
C ILE A 94 -2.36 -0.69 -3.68
N LEU A 95 -3.25 -1.68 -3.66
CA LEU A 95 -2.87 -3.10 -3.82
C LEU A 95 -2.14 -3.29 -5.14
N PHE A 96 -2.76 -2.86 -6.24
CA PHE A 96 -2.28 -3.11 -7.59
C PHE A 96 -0.98 -2.36 -7.89
N ILE A 97 -0.85 -1.10 -7.47
CA ILE A 97 0.35 -0.31 -7.76
C ILE A 97 1.56 -0.71 -6.91
N SER A 98 1.35 -1.31 -5.73
CA SER A 98 2.45 -1.75 -4.86
C SER A 98 2.96 -3.15 -5.19
N LEU A 99 2.23 -3.90 -6.04
CA LEU A 99 2.58 -5.24 -6.51
C LEU A 99 3.23 -5.23 -7.91
N THR A 100 3.49 -4.06 -8.48
CA THR A 100 4.15 -3.88 -9.79
C THR A 100 5.65 -3.68 -9.61
#